data_AF-A0A7C3LZ15-F1
#
_entry.id   AF-A0A7C3LZ15-F1
#
_cell.length_a   1.000
_cell.length_b   1.000
_cell.length_c   1.000
_cell.angle_alpha   90.00
_cell.angle_beta   90.00
_cell.angle_gamma   90.00
#
_symmetry.space_group_name_H-M   'P 1'
#
loop_
_entity.id
_entity.type
_entity.pdbx_description
1 polymer ?
#
loop_
_entity_poly.entity_id
_entity_poly.type
_entity_poly.pdbx_seq_one_letter_code
_entity_poly.pdbx_strand_id
1 'polypeptide(L)'
;MFASPAFLVGSALATLWAALFHLFFGKKLTDLIFYWFVSLIAFAVGQAMADVLGARWLLVGEIHVAEGTLACWLGMFVARWMKV
;
A
#
# COMPACT_ATOMS: atom_id res chain seq x y z
N MET A 1 -0.34 -18.47 -16.30
CA MET A 1 -0.05 -18.78 -14.88
C MET A 1 -0.85 -17.76 -14.07
N PHE A 2 -1.78 -18.22 -13.24
CA PHE A 2 -2.50 -17.33 -12.32
C PHE A 2 -1.47 -16.58 -11.46
N ALA A 3 -1.71 -15.29 -11.20
CA ALA A 3 -0.78 -14.42 -10.48
C ALA A 3 -0.27 -15.08 -9.18
N SER A 4 0.97 -14.76 -8.77
CA SER A 4 1.53 -15.34 -7.55
C SER A 4 0.64 -15.01 -6.33
N PRO A 5 0.50 -15.92 -5.36
CA PRO A 5 -0.28 -15.65 -4.15
C PRO A 5 0.19 -14.38 -3.42
N ALA A 6 1.51 -14.14 -3.41
CA ALA A 6 2.11 -12.93 -2.84
C ALA A 6 1.59 -11.65 -3.52
N PHE A 7 1.53 -11.64 -4.86
CA PHE A 7 1.00 -10.50 -5.61
C PHE A 7 -0.49 -10.27 -5.32
N LEU A 8 -1.30 -11.33 -5.28
CA LEU A 8 -2.74 -11.23 -5.02
C LEU A 8 -3.02 -10.69 -3.61
N VAL A 9 -2.36 -11.24 -2.59
CA VAL A 9 -2.54 -10.79 -1.21
C VAL A 9 -1.97 -9.39 -1.00
N GLY A 10 -0.79 -9.09 -1.55
CA GLY A 10 -0.19 -7.76 -1.45
C GLY A 10 -1.03 -6.66 -2.11
N SER A 11 -1.51 -6.91 -3.33
CA SER A 11 -2.40 -5.97 -4.03
C SER A 11 -3.78 -5.84 -3.37
N ALA A 12 -4.31 -6.93 -2.79
CA ALA A 12 -5.54 -6.87 -1.99
C ALA A 12 -5.36 -6.01 -0.72
N LEU A 13 -4.25 -6.18 0.01
CA LEU A 13 -3.92 -5.35 1.18
C LEU A 13 -3.76 -3.88 0.80
N ALA A 14 -3.00 -3.58 -0.26
CA ALA A 14 -2.84 -2.22 -0.76
C ALA A 14 -4.19 -1.59 -1.17
N THR A 15 -5.07 -2.39 -1.78
CA THR A 15 -6.43 -1.95 -2.15
C THR A 15 -7.29 -1.67 -0.92
N LEU A 16 -7.25 -2.55 0.08
CA LEU A 16 -7.93 -2.36 1.36
C LEU A 16 -7.46 -1.07 2.05
N TRP A 17 -6.16 -0.81 2.09
CA TRP A 17 -5.61 0.41 2.68
C TRP A 17 -6.02 1.67 1.92
N ALA A 18 -6.06 1.64 0.59
CA ALA A 18 -6.57 2.77 -0.19
C ALA A 18 -8.05 3.05 0.06
N ALA A 19 -8.87 2.00 0.14
CA ALA A 19 -10.30 2.14 0.45
C ALA A 19 -10.51 2.74 1.85
N LEU A 20 -9.78 2.24 2.86
CA LEU A 20 -9.82 2.79 4.22
C LEU A 20 -9.35 4.24 4.25
N PHE A 21 -8.23 4.56 3.62
CA PHE A 21 -7.72 5.94 3.56
C PHE A 21 -8.72 6.88 2.87
N HIS A 22 -9.32 6.45 1.77
CA HIS A 22 -10.36 7.20 1.08
C HIS A 22 -11.60 7.42 1.95
N LEU A 23 -12.00 6.42 2.75
CA LEU A 23 -13.14 6.55 3.67
C LEU A 23 -12.92 7.66 4.71
N PHE A 24 -11.69 7.81 5.22
CA PHE A 24 -11.37 8.81 6.23
C PHE A 24 -11.02 10.20 5.65
N PHE A 25 -10.38 10.27 4.48
CA PHE A 25 -9.78 11.51 3.96
C PHE A 25 -10.19 11.89 2.53
N GLY A 26 -10.92 11.03 1.82
CA GLY A 26 -11.38 11.26 0.47
C GLY A 26 -12.53 12.27 0.40
N LYS A 27 -12.58 13.05 -0.69
CA LYS A 27 -13.67 14.01 -0.95
C LYS A 27 -14.46 13.66 -2.21
N LYS A 28 -13.81 13.08 -3.22
CA LYS A 28 -14.40 12.70 -4.51
C LYS A 28 -14.05 11.26 -4.87
N LEU A 29 -14.91 10.57 -5.61
CA LEU A 29 -14.62 9.20 -6.06
C LEU A 29 -13.33 9.09 -6.89
N THR A 30 -12.95 10.14 -7.63
CA THR A 30 -11.67 10.20 -8.35
C THR A 30 -10.45 10.15 -7.43
N ASP A 31 -10.61 10.53 -6.15
CA ASP A 31 -9.54 10.44 -5.14
C ASP A 31 -9.26 8.98 -4.79
N LEU A 32 -10.28 8.11 -4.83
CA LEU A 32 -10.11 6.68 -4.55
C LEU A 32 -9.18 6.05 -5.59
N ILE A 33 -9.40 6.34 -6.88
CA ILE A 33 -8.56 5.82 -7.96
C ILE A 33 -7.12 6.29 -7.78
N PHE A 34 -6.92 7.57 -7.46
CA PHE A 34 -5.60 8.13 -7.20
C PHE A 34 -4.91 7.47 -6.01
N TYR A 35 -5.57 7.38 -4.85
CA TYR A 35 -5.00 6.74 -3.67
C TYR A 35 -4.77 5.24 -3.85
N TRP A 36 -5.59 4.55 -4.65
CA TRP A 36 -5.42 3.16 -5.00
C TRP A 36 -4.13 2.91 -5.80
N PHE A 37 -3.85 3.74 -6.81
CA PHE A 37 -2.57 3.65 -7.53
C PHE A 37 -1.38 3.96 -6.62
N VAL A 38 -1.50 5.00 -5.79
CA VAL A 38 -0.44 5.39 -4.84
C VAL A 38 -0.17 4.26 -3.84
N SER A 39 -1.22 3.62 -3.30
CA SER A 39 -1.05 2.54 -2.33
C SER A 39 -0.41 1.30 -2.95
N LEU A 40 -0.76 0.93 -4.18
CA LEU A 40 -0.11 -0.20 -4.88
C LEU A 40 1.40 0.03 -5.04
N ILE A 41 1.79 1.22 -5.50
CA ILE A 41 3.20 1.58 -5.67
C ILE A 41 3.90 1.63 -4.32
N ALA A 42 3.30 2.30 -3.34
CA ALA A 42 3.88 2.44 -2.01
C ALA A 42 4.03 1.10 -1.29
N PHE A 43 3.06 0.18 -1.42
CA PHE A 43 3.16 -1.17 -0.87
C PHE A 43 4.34 -1.93 -1.50
N ALA A 44 4.47 -1.87 -2.83
CA ALA A 44 5.57 -2.53 -3.55
C ALA A 44 6.94 -1.96 -3.13
N VAL A 45 7.04 -0.63 -2.98
CA VAL A 45 8.25 0.03 -2.45
C VAL A 45 8.52 -0.42 -1.01
N GLY A 46 7.49 -0.53 -0.17
CA GLY A 46 7.60 -1.04 1.19
C GLY A 46 8.15 -2.47 1.26
N GLN A 47 7.66 -3.37 0.39
CA GLN A 47 8.21 -4.73 0.27
C GLN A 47 9.70 -4.71 -0.09
N ALA A 48 10.06 -3.97 -1.15
CA ALA A 48 11.45 -3.89 -1.61
C ALA A 48 12.38 -3.29 -0.56
N MET A 49 11.94 -2.28 0.18
CA MET A 49 12.71 -1.69 1.27
C MET A 49 12.86 -2.64 2.46
N ALA A 50 11.82 -3.39 2.81
CA ALA A 50 11.91 -4.38 3.87
C ALA A 50 12.93 -5.47 3.53
N ASP A 51 12.95 -5.96 2.28
CA ASP A 51 13.94 -6.92 1.80
C ASP A 51 15.37 -6.38 1.86
N VAL A 52 15.60 -5.14 1.38
CA VAL A 52 16.91 -4.50 1.38
C VAL A 52 17.43 -4.25 2.80
N LEU A 53 16.55 -3.82 3.70
CA LEU A 53 16.90 -3.49 5.09
C LEU A 53 16.92 -4.73 6.01
N GLY A 54 16.48 -5.89 5.52
CA GLY A 54 16.28 -7.09 6.34
C GLY A 54 15.23 -6.90 7.44
N ALA A 55 14.31 -5.94 7.25
CA ALA A 55 13.22 -5.69 8.19
C ALA A 55 12.20 -6.83 8.10
N ARG A 56 11.81 -7.36 9.25
CA ARG A 56 10.93 -8.53 9.35
C ARG A 56 9.94 -8.38 10.50
N TRP A 57 9.33 -7.20 10.63
CA TRP A 57 8.47 -6.93 11.78
C TRP A 57 7.20 -7.77 11.76
N LEU A 58 6.58 -7.94 10.58
CA LEU A 58 5.41 -8.80 10.43
C LEU A 58 5.38 -9.43 9.03
N LEU A 59 5.85 -10.68 8.93
CA LEU A 59 5.75 -11.46 7.70
C LEU A 59 4.54 -12.39 7.71
N VAL A 60 3.83 -12.42 6.59
CA VAL A 60 2.82 -13.45 6.27
C VAL A 60 3.25 -14.13 4.97
N GLY A 61 3.80 -15.33 5.08
CA GLY A 61 4.50 -15.97 3.96
C GLY A 61 5.73 -15.14 3.57
N GLU A 62 5.70 -14.59 2.35
CA GLU A 62 6.75 -13.72 1.80
C GLU A 62 6.41 -12.23 1.88
N ILE A 63 5.27 -11.87 2.48
CA ILE A 63 4.75 -10.50 2.46
C ILE A 63 5.11 -9.78 3.77
N HIS A 64 5.83 -8.66 3.65
CA HIS A 64 6.15 -7.74 4.75
C HIS A 64 4.95 -6.83 5.05
N VAL A 65 4.00 -7.33 5.83
CA VAL A 65 2.69 -6.68 6.02
C VAL A 65 2.83 -5.34 6.74
N ALA A 66 3.68 -5.25 7.77
CA ALA A 66 3.83 -4.03 8.55
C ALA A 66 4.48 -2.92 7.71
N GLU A 67 5.58 -3.22 7.06
CA GLU A 67 6.37 -2.31 6.24
C GLU A 67 5.58 -1.84 5.01
N GLY A 68 4.89 -2.76 4.33
CA GLY A 68 3.98 -2.43 3.22
C GLY A 68 2.81 -1.55 3.66
N THR A 69 2.22 -1.83 4.83
CA THR A 69 1.15 -1.00 5.40
C THR A 69 1.65 0.41 5.72
N LEU A 70 2.78 0.52 6.42
CA LEU A 70 3.37 1.82 6.76
C LEU A 70 3.69 2.62 5.50
N ALA A 71 4.30 1.99 4.49
CA ALA A 71 4.61 2.63 3.22
C ALA A 71 3.34 3.14 2.52
N CYS A 72 2.26 2.34 2.46
CA CYS A 72 0.96 2.76 1.93
C CYS A 72 0.45 4.05 2.59
N TRP A 73 0.39 4.07 3.92
CA TRP A 73 -0.13 5.21 4.66
C TRP A 73 0.74 6.45 4.45
N LEU A 74 2.07 6.32 4.53
CA LEU A 74 3.00 7.41 4.26
C LEU A 74 2.85 7.96 2.85
N GLY A 75 2.83 7.09 1.84
CA GLY A 75 2.68 7.46 0.43
C GLY A 75 1.37 8.20 0.17
N MET A 76 0.26 7.72 0.72
CA MET A 76 -1.05 8.37 0.57
C MET A 76 -1.15 9.68 1.33
N PHE A 77 -0.53 9.82 2.51
CA PHE A 77 -0.45 11.11 3.20
C PHE A 77 0.35 12.14 2.41
N VAL A 78 1.50 11.76 1.85
CA VAL A 78 2.28 12.61 0.95
C VAL A 78 1.46 13.02 -0.27
N ALA A 79 0.83 12.04 -0.93
CA ALA A 79 -0.02 12.29 -2.10
C ALA A 79 -1.21 13.20 -1.78
N ARG A 80 -1.79 13.07 -0.59
CA ARG A 80 -2.83 13.97 -0.08
C ARG A 80 -2.29 15.38 0.10
N TRP A 81 -1.13 15.54 0.73
CA TRP A 81 -0.50 16.86 0.93
C TRP A 81 -0.17 17.58 -0.38
N MET A 82 0.29 16.85 -1.39
CA MET A 82 0.57 17.43 -2.72
C MET A 82 -0.67 17.91 -3.46
N LYS A 83 -1.86 17.45 -3.04
CA LYS A 83 -3.14 17.83 -3.61
C LYS A 83 -3.83 18.96 -2.85
N VAL A 84 -3.34 19.31 -1.65
CA VAL A 84 -3.81 20.47 -0.87
C VAL A 84 -3.43 21.74 -1.62
#